data_AF-T2JYF8-F1
#
_entry.id   AF-T2JYF8-F1
#
_cell.length_a   1.000
_cell.length_b   1.000
_cell.length_c   1.000
_cell.angle_alpha   90.00
_cell.angle_beta   90.00
_cell.angle_gamma   90.00
#
_symmetry.space_group_name_H-M   'P 1'
#
loop_
_entity.id
_entity.type
_entity.pdbx_description
1 polymer ?
#
loop_
_entity_poly.entity_id
_entity_poly.type
_entity_poly.pdbx_seq_one_letter_code
_entity_poly.pdbx_strand_id
1 'polypeptide(L)' 'MTELLEKVITELKKLPPDQQDAIASRLMDELKPITNNKQLRPFGLCAGEFTVPEDFDDPLPEEIRNTFEGE' A
#
# COMPACT_ATOMS: atom_id res chain seq x y z
N MET A 1 -7.23 19.27 -0.83
CA MET A 1 -5.99 18.82 -0.13
C MET A 1 -4.75 19.61 -0.56
N THR A 2 -4.80 20.42 -1.63
CA THR A 2 -3.63 21.13 -2.20
C THR A 2 -3.57 22.63 -1.91
N GLU A 3 -4.70 23.29 -1.62
CA GLU A 3 -4.76 24.77 -1.49
C GLU A 3 -3.90 25.32 -0.34
N LEU A 4 -3.87 24.62 0.80
CA LEU A 4 -3.00 24.98 1.92
C LEU A 4 -1.52 24.83 1.57
N LEU A 5 -1.16 23.79 0.82
CA LEU A 5 0.21 23.54 0.39
C LEU A 5 0.67 24.61 -0.62
N GLU A 6 -0.18 24.93 -1.60
CA GLU A 6 0.09 25.97 -2.59
C GLU A 6 0.26 27.35 -1.95
N LYS A 7 -0.59 27.67 -0.94
CA LYS A 7 -0.47 28.90 -0.16
C LYS A 7 0.86 28.97 0.60
N VAL A 8 1.26 27.88 1.25
CA VAL A 8 2.54 27.80 1.98
C VAL A 8 3.73 27.96 1.03
N ILE A 9 3.72 27.28 -0.12
CA ILE A 9 4.81 27.39 -1.11
C ILE A 9 4.91 28.83 -1.65
N THR A 10 3.77 29.48 -1.88
CA THR A 10 3.74 30.87 -2.36
C THR A 10 4.32 31.85 -1.35
N GLU A 11 4.02 31.68 -0.06
CA GLU A 11 4.58 32.52 1.00
C GLU A 11 6.09 32.27 1.17
N LEU A 12 6.55 31.02 1.10
CA LEU A 12 7.98 30.69 1.17
C LEU A 12 8.80 31.35 0.05
N LYS A 13 8.25 31.43 -1.17
CA LYS A 13 8.92 32.09 -2.32
C LYS A 13 9.11 33.61 -2.16
N LYS A 14 8.36 34.27 -1.27
CA LYS A 14 8.47 35.71 -1.00
C LYS A 14 9.63 36.05 -0.06
N LEU A 15 10.19 35.07 0.65
CA LEU A 15 11.30 35.27 1.58
C LEU A 15 12.64 35.38 0.84
N PRO A 16 13.66 36.06 1.43
CA PRO A 16 15.03 36.07 0.91
C PRO A 16 15.61 34.65 0.76
N PRO A 17 16.50 34.40 -0.22
CA PRO A 17 17.06 33.07 -0.48
C PRO A 17 17.71 32.42 0.76
N ASP A 18 18.44 33.21 1.56
CA ASP A 18 19.11 32.72 2.77
C ASP A 18 18.14 32.13 3.80
N GLN A 19 16.91 32.65 3.86
CA GLN A 19 15.88 32.12 4.75
C GLN A 19 15.18 30.88 4.17
N GLN A 20 15.10 30.76 2.85
CA GLN A 20 14.56 29.56 2.19
C GLN A 20 15.48 28.36 2.45
N ASP A 21 16.80 28.55 2.36
CA ASP A 21 17.80 27.50 2.61
C ASP A 21 17.79 27.03 4.07
N ALA A 22 17.65 27.96 5.01
CA ALA A 22 17.53 27.62 6.43
C ALA A 22 16.27 26.78 6.73
N ILE A 23 15.15 27.11 6.09
CA ILE A 23 13.89 26.36 6.22
C ILE A 23 14.01 24.98 5.57
N ALA A 24 14.61 24.90 4.37
CA ALA A 24 14.82 23.65 3.66
C ALA A 24 15.70 22.67 4.47
N SER A 25 16.78 23.19 5.06
CA SER A 25 17.67 22.40 5.91
C SER A 25 16.93 21.82 7.12
N ARG A 26 16.14 22.67 7.82
CA ARG A 26 15.33 22.23 8.96
C ARG A 26 14.28 21.19 8.57
N LEU A 27 13.62 21.34 7.41
CA LEU A 27 12.64 20.38 6.93
C LEU A 27 13.30 19.04 6.58
N MET A 28 14.50 19.06 5.99
CA MET A 28 15.25 17.84 5.68
C MET A 28 15.62 17.06 6.95
N ASP A 29 15.94 17.75 8.06
CA ASP A 29 16.21 17.10 9.35
C ASP A 29 14.96 16.38 9.93
N GLU A 30 13.75 16.87 9.63
CA GLU A 30 12.50 16.25 10.08
C GLU A 30 12.04 15.07 9.20
N LEU A 31 12.56 14.96 7.97
CA LEU A 31 12.26 13.85 7.07
C LEU A 31 12.92 12.57 7.58
N LYS A 32 12.11 11.70 8.18
CA LYS A 32 12.57 10.34 8.51
C LYS A 32 12.72 9.52 7.23
N PRO A 33 13.82 8.78 7.06
CA PRO A 33 13.95 7.86 5.94
C PRO A 33 12.82 6.84 5.99
N ILE A 34 12.15 6.65 4.85
CA ILE A 34 11.15 5.60 4.70
C ILE A 34 11.89 4.27 4.66
N THR A 35 12.11 3.67 5.83
CA THR A 35 12.67 2.32 5.89
C THR A 35 11.55 1.35 5.54
N ASN A 36 11.65 0.69 4.39
CA ASN A 36 10.77 -0.43 4.05
C ASN A 36 11.17 -1.66 4.90
N ASN A 37 10.94 -1.59 6.20
CA ASN A 37 11.13 -2.68 7.17
C ASN A 37 9.98 -3.69 7.13
N LYS A 38 9.27 -3.78 5.99
CA LYS A 38 8.15 -4.69 5.84
C LYS A 38 8.70 -6.08 5.62
N GLN A 39 8.82 -6.83 6.72
CA GLN A 39 9.13 -8.25 6.67
C GLN A 39 8.16 -8.93 5.69
N LEU A 40 8.69 -9.80 4.84
CA LEU A 40 7.87 -10.62 3.96
C LEU A 40 6.84 -11.36 4.81
N ARG A 41 5.58 -11.31 4.41
CA ARG A 41 4.53 -12.05 5.10
C ARG A 41 4.88 -13.53 5.05
N PRO A 42 4.75 -14.27 6.17
CA PRO A 42 4.94 -15.71 6.13
C PRO A 42 3.96 -16.33 5.13
N PHE A 43 4.44 -17.30 4.36
CA PHE A 43 3.59 -18.07 3.46
C PHE A 43 2.73 -19.03 4.28
N GLY A 44 1.44 -19.09 3.94
CA GLY A 44 0.51 -20.07 4.52
C GLY A 44 0.35 -19.99 6.04
N LEU A 45 -0.38 -18.98 6.52
CA LEU A 45 -0.70 -18.85 7.96
C LEU A 45 -1.41 -20.09 8.54
N CYS A 46 -2.12 -20.83 7.69
CA CYS A 46 -2.85 -22.05 8.01
C CYS A 46 -2.21 -23.28 7.35
N ALA A 47 -0.88 -23.27 7.13
CA ALA A 47 -0.19 -24.41 6.51
C ALA A 47 -0.40 -25.69 7.36
N GLY A 48 -0.95 -26.73 6.73
CA GLY A 48 -1.27 -28.00 7.39
C GLY A 48 -2.60 -28.04 8.12
N GLU A 49 -3.36 -26.94 8.19
CA GLU A 49 -4.70 -26.92 8.79
C GLU A 49 -5.80 -27.38 7.82
N PHE A 50 -5.48 -27.47 6.53
CA PHE A 50 -6.39 -27.95 5.49
C PHE A 50 -5.74 -29.14 4.79
N THR A 51 -6.49 -30.23 4.67
CA THR A 51 -6.13 -31.37 3.82
C THR A 51 -6.92 -31.25 2.52
N VAL A 52 -6.22 -31.31 1.39
CA VAL A 52 -6.87 -31.33 0.08
C VAL A 52 -7.50 -32.72 -0.09
N PRO A 53 -8.83 -32.81 -0.31
CA PRO A 53 -9.49 -34.07 -0.63
C PRO A 53 -8.95 -34.70 -1.92
N GLU A 54 -9.02 -36.03 -2.05
CA GLU A 54 -8.54 -36.73 -3.26
C GLU A 54 -9.31 -36.35 -4.52
N ASP A 55 -10.56 -35.90 -4.39
CA ASP A 55 -11.49 -35.50 -5.45
C ASP A 55 -11.49 -33.98 -5.70
N PHE A 56 -10.55 -33.22 -5.16
CA PHE A 56 -10.53 -31.76 -5.32
C PHE A 56 -10.42 -31.30 -6.78
N ASP A 57 -9.67 -32.05 -7.59
CA ASP A 57 -9.47 -31.76 -9.01
C ASP A 57 -10.56 -32.39 -9.91
N ASP A 58 -11.52 -33.12 -9.33
CA ASP A 58 -12.62 -33.70 -10.08
C ASP A 58 -13.59 -32.60 -10.57
N PRO A 59 -14.33 -32.85 -11.68
CA PRO A 59 -15.32 -31.91 -12.15
C PRO A 59 -16.36 -31.61 -11.08
N LEU A 60 -16.76 -30.34 -10.99
CA LEU A 60 -17.84 -29.92 -10.10
C LEU A 60 -19.13 -30.70 -10.42
N PRO A 61 -19.95 -31.04 -9.40
CA PRO A 61 -21.27 -31.61 -9.60
C PRO A 61 -22.12 -30.79 -10.58
N GLU A 62 -22.90 -31.45 -11.43
CA GLU A 62 -23.72 -30.79 -12.48
C GLU A 62 -24.65 -29.71 -11.90
N GLU A 63 -25.25 -29.95 -10.74
CA GLU A 63 -26.09 -28.97 -10.05
C GLU A 63 -25.34 -27.66 -9.74
N ILE A 64 -24.07 -27.76 -9.34
CA ILE A 64 -23.21 -26.61 -9.06
C ILE A 64 -22.79 -25.96 -10.38
N ARG A 65 -22.40 -26.74 -11.38
CA ARG A 65 -21.98 -26.23 -12.70
C ARG A 65 -23.08 -25.40 -13.36
N ASN A 66 -24.32 -25.86 -13.33
CA ASN A 66 -25.47 -25.15 -13.92
C ASN A 66 -25.66 -23.75 -13.30
N THR A 67 -25.36 -23.58 -12.00
CA THR A 67 -25.43 -22.25 -11.35
C THR A 67 -24.41 -21.24 -11.90
N PHE A 68 -23.28 -21.72 -12.44
CA PHE A 68 -22.27 -20.87 -13.09
C PHE A 68 -22.55 -20.66 -14.58
N GLU A 69 -23.14 -21.66 -15.24
CA GLU A 69 -23.45 -21.64 -16.68
C GLU A 69 -24.78 -20.89 -16.98
N GLY A 70 -25.57 -20.56 -15.96
CA GLY A 70 -26.77 -19.72 -16.08
C GLY A 70 -28.00 -20.45 -16.61
N GLU A 71 -28.05 -21.78 -16.41
CA GLU A 71 -29.20 -22.64 -16.73
C GLU A 71 -30.18 -22.79 -15.57
#